data_AF-A0A926BU25-F1
#
_entry.id   AF-A0A926BU25-F1
#
_cell.length_a   1.000
_cell.length_b   1.000
_cell.length_c   1.000
_cell.angle_alpha   90.00
_cell.angle_beta   90.00
_cell.angle_gamma   90.00
#
_symmetry.space_group_name_H-M   'P 1'
#
loop_
_entity.id
_entity.type
_entity.pdbx_description
1 polymer ?
#
loop_
_entity_poly.entity_id
_entity_poly.type
_entity_poly.pdbx_seq_one_letter_code
_entity_poly.pdbx_strand_id
1 'polypeptide(L)' 'DDQRDAEGAESATRTITEMAFVPDAAADGSYVLNLQIPSFMLDAAPSRPLLFRIHPSSKR' A
#
# COMPACT_ATOMS: atom_id res chain seq x y z
N ASP A 1 2.99 37.88 2.92
CA ASP A 1 2.08 37.12 3.77
C ASP A 1 1.64 35.89 2.99
N ASP A 2 1.52 34.75 3.66
CA ASP A 2 1.50 33.35 3.15
C ASP A 2 2.87 32.73 2.78
N GLN A 3 3.77 32.69 3.76
CA GLN A 3 4.71 31.58 3.91
C GLN A 3 3.94 30.39 4.50
N ARG A 4 3.69 29.34 3.71
CA ARG A 4 3.33 28.03 4.25
C ARG A 4 4.56 27.16 4.28
N ASP A 5 5.13 27.06 5.47
CA ASP A 5 6.16 26.12 5.85
C ASP A 5 5.60 24.70 5.71
N ALA A 6 6.14 23.92 4.77
CA ALA A 6 5.99 22.47 4.75
C ALA A 6 7.40 21.86 4.81
N GLU A 7 8.05 22.04 5.96
CA GLU A 7 9.25 21.30 6.33
C GLU A 7 8.90 19.82 6.56
N GLY A 8 9.67 18.92 5.95
CA GLY A 8 10.05 17.67 6.63
C GLY A 8 9.21 16.41 6.43
N ALA A 9 8.62 16.16 5.26
CA ALA A 9 8.28 14.78 4.89
C ALA A 9 9.18 14.37 3.72
N GLU A 10 10.13 13.47 3.95
CA GLU A 10 10.75 12.72 2.86
C GLU A 10 9.61 12.23 1.95
N SER A 11 9.72 12.49 0.66
CA SER A 11 8.68 12.18 -0.30
C SER A 11 8.46 10.66 -0.31
N ALA A 12 7.45 10.20 0.45
CA ALA A 12 7.11 8.78 0.51
C ALA A 12 6.95 8.26 -0.92
N THR A 13 7.68 7.20 -1.24
CA THR A 13 7.57 6.52 -2.53
C THR A 13 6.13 6.08 -2.72
N ARG A 14 5.48 6.60 -3.76
CA ARG A 14 4.10 6.28 -4.13
C ARG A 14 4.14 5.35 -5.33
N THR A 15 3.34 4.30 -5.28
CA THR A 15 3.22 3.31 -6.35
C THR A 15 1.77 3.24 -6.83
N ILE A 16 1.55 3.04 -8.13
CA ILE A 16 0.23 2.70 -8.69
C ILE A 16 0.21 1.19 -8.94
N THR A 17 -0.84 0.50 -8.50
CA THR A 17 -1.08 -0.92 -8.80
C THR A 17 -2.34 -1.03 -9.64
N GLU A 18 -2.24 -1.69 -10.79
CA GLU A 18 -3.34 -1.87 -11.74
C GLU A 18 -3.60 -3.36 -11.97
N MET A 19 -4.75 -3.68 -12.59
CA MET A 19 -5.13 -5.06 -12.94
C MET A 19 -5.19 -6.04 -11.74
N ALA A 20 -5.37 -5.52 -10.52
CA ALA A 20 -5.58 -6.35 -9.35
C ALA A 20 -6.98 -6.96 -9.38
N PHE A 21 -7.04 -8.29 -9.35
CA PHE A 21 -8.30 -9.01 -9.13
C PHE A 21 -8.54 -9.17 -7.62
N VAL A 22 -9.71 -8.72 -7.16
CA VAL A 22 -10.17 -8.90 -5.78
C VAL A 22 -11.45 -9.73 -5.81
N PRO A 23 -11.48 -10.91 -5.16
CA PRO A 23 -12.69 -11.71 -5.10
C PRO A 23 -13.82 -10.98 -4.35
N ASP A 24 -15.06 -11.08 -4.82
CA ASP A 24 -16.25 -10.48 -4.17
C ASP A 24 -16.47 -10.96 -2.73
N ALA A 25 -15.97 -12.16 -2.39
CA ALA A 25 -16.03 -12.71 -1.03
C ALA A 25 -15.05 -12.03 -0.05
N ALA A 26 -14.12 -11.19 -0.54
CA ALA A 26 -13.20 -10.46 0.31
C ALA A 26 -13.98 -9.38 1.08
N ALA A 27 -13.99 -9.49 2.41
CA ALA A 27 -14.67 -8.53 3.26
C ALA A 27 -13.91 -7.20 3.34
N ASP A 28 -14.66 -6.10 3.35
CA ASP A 28 -14.12 -4.76 3.58
C ASP A 28 -13.34 -4.65 4.91
N GLY A 29 -12.48 -3.64 4.96
CA GLY A 29 -11.71 -3.25 6.14
C GLY A 29 -10.23 -3.05 5.86
N SER A 30 -9.46 -2.82 6.93
CA SER A 30 -8.01 -2.64 6.85
C SER A 30 -7.28 -3.98 6.82
N TYR A 31 -6.31 -4.08 5.91
CA TYR A 31 -5.42 -5.21 5.75
C TYR A 31 -3.97 -4.72 5.83
N VAL A 32 -3.06 -5.60 6.28
CA VAL A 32 -1.65 -5.39 6.04
C VAL A 32 -1.35 -5.83 4.61
N LEU A 33 -0.76 -4.94 3.82
CA LEU A 33 -0.30 -5.23 2.46
C LEU A 33 1.19 -5.58 2.48
N ASN A 34 1.52 -6.77 1.99
CA ASN A 34 2.87 -7.11 1.57
C ASN A 34 2.93 -7.03 0.03
N LEU A 35 3.63 -6.01 -0.47
CA LEU A 35 3.80 -5.78 -1.90
C LEU A 35 5.16 -6.31 -2.34
N GLN A 36 5.16 -7.43 -3.06
CA GLN A 36 6.38 -8.03 -3.58
C GLN A 36 6.61 -7.61 -5.03
N ILE A 37 7.80 -7.09 -5.30
CA ILE A 37 8.22 -6.60 -6.62
C ILE A 37 9.54 -7.31 -7.00
N PRO A 38 9.71 -7.77 -8.25
CA PRO A 38 10.98 -8.30 -8.74
C PRO A 38 12.13 -7.29 -8.56
N SER A 39 13.36 -7.79 -8.38
CA SER A 39 14.55 -6.95 -8.17
C SER A 39 15.11 -6.32 -9.46
N PHE A 40 14.25 -5.95 -10.41
CA PHE A 40 14.62 -5.37 -11.69
C PHE A 40 14.16 -3.91 -11.76
N MET A 41 14.97 -3.07 -12.41
CA MET A 41 14.65 -1.66 -12.67
C MET A 41 13.84 -1.56 -13.96
N LEU A 42 12.53 -1.72 -13.83
CA LEU A 42 11.58 -1.54 -14.93
C LEU A 42 10.77 -0.26 -14.70
N ASP A 43 10.22 0.29 -15.78
CA ASP A 43 9.22 1.37 -15.73
C ASP A 43 7.92 0.91 -15.05
N ALA A 44 7.55 -0.36 -15.26
CA ALA A 44 6.54 -1.08 -14.50
C ALA A 44 6.96 -2.56 -14.31
N ALA A 45 6.67 -3.13 -13.15
CA ALA A 45 6.97 -4.52 -12.85
C ALA A 45 5.72 -5.25 -12.35
N PRO A 46 5.50 -6.53 -12.75
CA PRO A 46 4.43 -7.32 -12.17
C PRO A 46 4.66 -7.46 -10.67
N SER A 47 3.62 -7.27 -9.87
CA SER A 47 3.70 -7.41 -8.42
C SER A 47 2.88 -8.60 -7.93
N ARG A 48 3.21 -9.08 -6.73
CA ARG A 48 2.44 -10.10 -6.02
C ARG A 48 1.90 -9.52 -4.71
N PRO A 49 0.77 -8.80 -4.74
CA PRO A 49 0.17 -8.25 -3.53
C PRO A 49 -0.43 -9.35 -2.66
N LEU A 50 -0.04 -9.37 -1.39
CA LEU A 50 -0.58 -10.28 -0.38
C LEU A 50 -1.25 -9.46 0.73
N LEU A 51 -2.53 -9.73 0.97
CA LEU A 51 -3.32 -9.08 2.01
C LEU A 51 -3.48 -9.99 3.23
N PHE A 52 -3.14 -9.47 4.41
CA PHE A 52 -3.33 -10.14 5.70
C PHE A 52 -4.38 -9.38 6.51
N ARG A 53 -5.44 -10.08 6.95
CA ARG A 53 -6.50 -9.43 7.71
C ARG A 53 -5.98 -9.01 9.08
N ILE A 54 -6.26 -7.76 9.44
CA ILE A 54 -5.94 -7.26 10.77
C ILE A 54 -7.06 -7.73 11.70
N HIS A 55 -6.70 -8.53 12.70
CA HIS A 55 -7.61 -8.76 13.81
C HIS A 55 -7.57 -7.54 14.71
N PRO A 56 -8.74 -6.98 15.09
CA PRO A 56 -8.75 -5.97 16.13
C PRO A 56 -8.06 -6.57 17.36
N SER A 57 -7.03 -5.89 17.85
CA SER A 57 -6.46 -6.26 19.14
C SER A 57 -7.60 -6.15 20.14
N SER A 58 -7.90 -7.25 20.82
CA SER A 58 -8.72 -7.20 22.03
C SER A 58 -7.95 -6.29 22.99
N LYS A 59 -8.36 -5.02 23.06
CA LYS A 59 -7.87 -4.12 24.10
C LYS A 59 -8.23 -4.78 25.43
N ARG A 60 -7.21 -5.11 26.22
CA ARG A 60 -7.38 -5.29 27.66
C ARG A 60 -7.62 -3.93 28.30
#